data_AF-A0A0M2KL68-F1
#
_entry.id   AF-A0A0M2KL68-F1
#
_cell.length_a   1.000
_cell.length_b   1.000
_cell.length_c   1.000
_cell.angle_alpha   90.00
_cell.angle_beta   90.00
_cell.angle_gamma   90.00
#
_symmetry.space_group_name_H-M   'P 1'
#
loop_
_entity.id
_entity.type
_entity.pdbx_description
1 polymer ?
#
loop_
_entity_poly.entity_id
_entity_poly.type
_entity_poly.pdbx_seq_one_letter_code
_entity_poly.pdbx_strand_id
1 'polypeptide(L)' 'MINFNDDSDKVSELAACVTEWHKNKVAQLQLVVDKKDADIELGYQYPDIKAGSELGRGLRLGITLALFMLGELPFTVNNG' A
#
# COMPACT_ATOMS: atom_id res chain seq x y z
N MET A 1 27.62 7.22 29.27
CA MET A 1 27.60 6.21 28.19
C MET A 1 26.22 5.59 28.21
N ILE A 2 25.39 5.87 27.21
CA ILE A 2 24.04 5.29 27.12
C ILE A 2 24.19 3.97 26.35
N ASN A 3 23.69 2.88 26.95
CA ASN A 3 23.88 1.53 26.45
C ASN A 3 22.65 1.13 25.63
N PHE A 4 22.78 1.01 24.31
CA PHE A 4 21.69 0.75 23.36
C PHE A 4 21.41 -0.76 23.14
N ASN A 5 21.47 -1.56 24.20
CA ASN A 5 21.21 -2.99 24.09
C ASN A 5 19.70 -3.34 24.09
N ASP A 6 18.81 -2.35 24.26
CA ASP A 6 17.35 -2.48 24.38
C ASP A 6 16.56 -1.90 23.18
N ASP A 7 17.27 -1.37 22.17
CA ASP A 7 16.65 -0.70 21.01
C ASP A 7 16.69 -1.52 19.71
N SER A 8 17.50 -2.59 19.66
CA SER A 8 17.56 -3.49 18.49
C SER A 8 16.21 -4.17 18.23
N ASP A 9 15.55 -4.65 19.29
CA ASP A 9 14.25 -5.34 19.19
C ASP A 9 13.14 -4.38 18.75
N LYS A 10 13.15 -3.13 19.26
CA LYS A 10 12.20 -2.08 18.86
C LYS A 10 12.39 -1.65 17.42
N VAL A 11 13.63 -1.55 16.95
CA VAL A 11 13.94 -1.24 15.55
C VAL A 11 13.50 -2.38 14.63
N SER A 12 13.70 -3.63 15.03
CA SER A 12 13.23 -4.81 14.28
C SER A 12 11.70 -4.86 14.22
N GLU A 13 11.02 -4.62 15.34
CA GLU A 13 9.56 -4.55 15.42
C GLU A 13 8.99 -3.42 14.54
N LEU A 14 9.59 -2.23 14.61
CA LEU A 14 9.22 -1.10 13.76
C LEU A 14 9.42 -1.44 12.27
N ALA A 15 10.55 -2.04 11.91
CA ALA A 15 10.83 -2.41 10.54
C ALA A 15 9.86 -3.48 10.02
N ALA A 16 9.47 -4.45 10.85
CA ALA A 16 8.44 -5.43 10.53
C ALA A 16 7.08 -4.75 10.31
N CYS A 17 6.68 -3.86 11.21
CA CYS A 17 5.42 -3.12 11.12
C CYS A 17 5.34 -2.26 9.85
N VAL A 18 6.40 -1.51 9.53
CA VAL A 18 6.48 -0.71 8.30
C VAL A 18 6.45 -1.60 7.06
N THR A 19 7.13 -2.75 7.10
CA THR A 19 7.13 -3.71 5.99
C THR A 19 5.74 -4.28 5.73
N GLU A 20 5.03 -4.68 6.78
CA GLU A 20 3.69 -5.21 6.68
C GLU A 20 2.70 -4.14 6.21
N TRP A 21 2.76 -2.94 6.80
CA TRP A 21 1.94 -1.82 6.37
C TRP A 21 2.12 -1.52 4.89
N HIS A 22 3.37 -1.45 4.41
CA HIS A 22 3.67 -1.20 3.01
C HIS A 22 3.12 -2.30 2.10
N LYS A 23 3.37 -3.57 2.43
CA LYS A 23 2.84 -4.73 1.68
C LYS A 23 1.31 -4.68 1.59
N ASN A 24 0.64 -4.36 2.68
CA ASN A 24 -0.82 -4.25 2.71
C ASN A 24 -1.32 -3.11 1.83
N LYS A 25 -0.66 -1.94 1.82
CA LYS A 25 -1.04 -0.82 0.95
C LYS A 25 -0.83 -1.13 -0.53
N VAL A 26 0.31 -1.71 -0.89
CA VAL A 26 0.58 -2.15 -2.27
C VAL A 26 -0.45 -3.19 -2.71
N ALA A 27 -0.75 -4.19 -1.88
CA ALA A 27 -1.74 -5.22 -2.20
C ALA A 27 -3.15 -4.65 -2.43
N GLN A 28 -3.59 -3.70 -1.60
CA GLN A 28 -4.89 -3.04 -1.75
C GLN A 28 -4.99 -2.25 -3.06
N LEU A 29 -3.94 -1.50 -3.42
CA LEU A 29 -3.88 -0.75 -4.66
C LEU A 29 -3.80 -1.67 -5.88
N GLN A 30 -3.01 -2.74 -5.80
CA GLN A 30 -2.89 -3.74 -6.85
C GLN A 30 -4.22 -4.45 -7.11
N LEU A 31 -4.99 -4.77 -6.05
CA LEU A 31 -6.32 -5.35 -6.18
C LEU A 31 -7.25 -4.48 -7.05
N VAL A 32 -7.21 -3.16 -6.85
CA VAL A 32 -8.00 -2.25 -7.68
C VAL A 32 -7.59 -2.38 -9.14
N VAL A 33 -6.29 -2.34 -9.45
CA VAL A 33 -5.77 -2.48 -10.83
C VAL A 33 -6.17 -3.82 -11.46
N ASP A 34 -6.00 -4.92 -10.74
CA ASP A 34 -6.26 -6.28 -11.22
C ASP A 34 -7.74 -6.53 -11.48
N LYS A 35 -8.62 -5.98 -10.65
CA LYS A 35 -10.08 -6.11 -10.77
C LYS A 35 -10.66 -4.99 -11.63
N LYS A 36 -10.20 -4.91 -12.88
CA LYS A 36 -10.56 -3.80 -13.76
C LYS A 36 -12.00 -3.69 -14.21
N ASP A 37 -12.65 -4.83 -14.21
CA ASP A 37 -14.03 -4.98 -14.67
C ASP A 37 -15.03 -4.95 -13.50
N ALA A 38 -14.55 -4.71 -12.27
CA ALA A 38 -15.39 -4.55 -11.08
C ALA A 38 -15.75 -3.08 -10.83
N ASP A 39 -16.98 -2.87 -10.37
CA ASP A 39 -17.44 -1.61 -9.78
C ASP A 39 -16.78 -1.39 -8.41
N ILE A 40 -16.65 -0.13 -8.00
CA ILE A 40 -16.15 0.26 -6.67
C ILE A 40 -17.30 0.92 -5.91
N GLU A 41 -17.73 0.26 -4.83
CA GLU A 41 -18.71 0.80 -3.89
C GLU A 41 -18.00 1.72 -2.88
N LEU A 42 -18.50 2.95 -2.75
CA LEU A 42 -17.95 3.95 -1.81
C LEU A 42 -18.75 4.04 -0.50
N GLY A 43 -19.75 3.17 -0.32
CA GLY A 43 -20.62 3.14 0.84
C GLY A 43 -21.79 4.14 0.77
N TYR A 44 -22.54 4.26 1.87
CA TYR A 44 -23.75 5.07 1.91
C TYR A 44 -23.44 6.55 1.63
N GLN A 45 -24.22 7.14 0.71
CA GLN A 45 -24.20 8.55 0.26
C GLN A 45 -23.25 8.92 -0.88
N TYR A 46 -22.43 7.99 -1.38
CA TYR A 46 -21.57 8.24 -2.53
C TYR A 46 -21.97 7.37 -3.72
N PRO A 47 -21.96 7.92 -4.96
CA PRO A 47 -22.21 7.12 -6.14
C PRO A 47 -21.06 6.13 -6.38
N ASP A 48 -21.39 4.90 -6.76
CA ASP A 48 -20.40 3.90 -7.15
C ASP A 48 -19.57 4.37 -8.34
N ILE A 49 -18.31 3.95 -8.37
CA ILE A 49 -17.46 4.12 -9.55
C ILE A 49 -17.65 2.90 -10.45
N LYS A 50 -18.37 3.10 -11.55
CA LYS A 50 -18.64 2.02 -12.52
C LYS A 50 -17.40 1.58 -13.28
N ALA A 51 -17.28 0.28 -13.51
CA ALA A 51 -16.25 -0.30 -14.37
C ALA A 51 -16.29 0.34 -15.76
N GLY A 52 -15.12 0.63 -16.32
CA GLY A 52 -14.99 1.26 -17.66
C GLY A 52 -15.41 2.74 -17.76
N SER A 53 -15.99 3.34 -16.72
CA SER A 53 -16.31 4.77 -16.68
C SER A 53 -15.05 5.64 -16.82
N GLU A 54 -15.21 6.89 -17.26
CA GLU A 54 -14.08 7.84 -17.31
C GLU A 54 -13.44 8.04 -15.94
N LEU A 55 -14.26 8.18 -14.89
CA LEU A 55 -13.79 8.28 -13.51
C LEU A 55 -13.02 7.03 -13.07
N GLY A 56 -13.54 5.84 -13.36
CA GLY A 56 -12.88 4.57 -13.05
C GLY A 56 -11.53 4.42 -13.78
N ARG A 57 -11.46 4.84 -15.05
CA ARG A 57 -10.20 4.86 -15.82
C ARG A 57 -9.19 5.85 -15.22
N GLY A 58 -9.63 7.05 -14.87
CA GLY A 58 -8.79 8.07 -14.21
C GLY A 58 -8.24 7.61 -12.86
N LEU A 59 -9.10 7.02 -12.02
CA LEU A 59 -8.71 6.45 -10.72
C LEU A 59 -7.62 5.38 -10.89
N ARG A 60 -7.79 4.46 -11.84
CA ARG A 60 -6.83 3.37 -12.12
C ARG A 60 -5.49 3.89 -12.62
N LEU A 61 -5.50 4.91 -13.46
CA LEU A 61 -4.27 5.57 -13.90
C LEU A 61 -3.54 6.19 -12.70
N GLY A 62 -4.26 6.91 -11.84
CA GLY A 62 -3.71 7.48 -10.61
C GLY A 62 -3.12 6.41 -9.68
N ILE A 63 -3.82 5.28 -9.49
CA ILE A 63 -3.33 4.16 -8.69
C ILE A 63 -2.08 3.52 -9.32
N THR A 64 -2.04 3.38 -10.63
CA THR A 64 -0.87 2.85 -11.35
C THR A 64 0.35 3.73 -11.13
N LEU A 65 0.18 5.06 -11.18
CA LEU A 65 1.25 6.02 -10.85
C LEU A 65 1.65 5.93 -9.37
N ALA A 66 0.70 5.79 -8.46
CA ALA A 66 0.98 5.64 -7.03
C ALA A 66 1.78 4.35 -6.75
N LEU A 67 1.42 3.23 -7.38
CA LEU A 67 2.16 1.97 -7.28
C LEU A 67 3.59 2.12 -7.83
N PHE A 68 3.75 2.80 -8.96
CA PHE A 68 5.08 3.09 -9.53
C PHE A 68 5.94 3.94 -8.58
N MET A 69 5.35 4.92 -7.90
CA MET A 69 6.04 5.76 -6.93
C MET A 69 6.33 5.05 -5.59
N LEU A 70 5.43 4.17 -5.13
CA LEU A 70 5.61 3.41 -3.88
C LEU A 70 6.79 2.45 -4.00
N GLY A 71 6.95 1.79 -5.15
CA GLY A 71 8.11 0.96 -5.46
C GLY A 71 8.37 -0.13 -4.41
N GLU A 72 9.65 -0.47 -4.22
CA GLU A 72 10.10 -1.35 -3.15
C GLU A 72 10.59 -0.53 -1.96
N LEU A 73 10.45 -1.08 -0.74
CA LEU A 73 10.98 -0.42 0.45
C LEU A 73 12.50 -0.24 0.34
N PRO A 74 13.04 0.95 0.61
CA PRO A 74 14.47 1.25 0.44
C PRO A 74 15.32 0.74 1.61
N PHE A 75 14.90 -0.34 2.25
CA PHE A 75 15.64 -0.97 3.34
C PHE A 75 15.40 -2.48 3.34
N THR A 76 16.37 -3.21 3.88
CA THR A 76 16.27 -4.65 4.10
C THR A 76 16.64 -4.92 5.55
N VAL A 77 15.80 -5.69 6.25
CA VAL A 77 16.09 -6.10 7.62
C VAL A 77 16.96 -7.35 7.55
N ASN A 78 18.25 -7.20 7.81
CA ASN A 78 19.15 -8.33 8.03
C ASN A 78 19.06 -8.73 9.51
N ASN A 79 18.35 -9.81 9.79
CA ASN A 79 18.43 -10.49 11.08
C ASN A 79 19.75 -11.28 11.07
N GLY A 80 20.78 -10.76 11.74
CA GLY A 80 22.04 -11.47 11.97
C GLY A 80 21.88 -12.68 12.87
#